data_AF-A0A1D7NL22-F1
#
_entry.id   AF-A0A1D7NL22-F1
#
_cell.length_a   1.000
_cell.length_b   1.000
_cell.length_c   1.000
_cell.angle_alpha   90.00
_cell.angle_beta   90.00
_cell.angle_gamma   90.00
#
_symmetry.space_group_name_H-M   'P 1'
#
loop_
_entity.id
_entity.type
_entity.pdbx_description
1 polymer ?
#
loop_
_entity_poly.entity_id
_entity_poly.type
_entity_poly.pdbx_seq_one_letter_code
_entity_poly.pdbx_strand_id
1 'polypeptide(L)'
;MSASLLTSRALIRLSPLDESEDVAAFLQGLVTNDVKGPLPCYAALLSAQGKHMFDFLVWGDGADLLLDCEAAHADELVKRLSMYRLRRRIAIARDEALGVHWSLVPHGSALPDPRLAALGHRWLGAPQGESADSTWTAHRLSLGVPEGRAELGDILWLETNAVELNGVSFTKGCYVGQENTARMNWRQKVNRRLVVVPLAASDEARRLTAYPELGLAIDHLRVESLDPASLPEWQRAGVLPAEN
;
A
#
# COMPACT_ATOMS: atom_id res chain seq x y z
N MET A 1 -0.67 -27.47 8.09
CA MET A 1 -1.06 -26.41 7.11
C MET A 1 -0.01 -25.32 7.25
N SER A 2 0.51 -24.76 6.16
CA SER A 2 1.44 -23.63 6.29
C SER A 2 0.72 -22.41 6.83
N ALA A 3 1.38 -21.63 7.69
CA ALA A 3 0.89 -20.33 8.13
C ALA A 3 0.55 -19.46 6.91
N SER A 4 -0.60 -18.80 6.96
CA SER A 4 -1.09 -17.97 5.85
C SER A 4 -1.83 -16.73 6.29
N LEU A 5 -2.39 -16.70 7.50
CA LEU A 5 -3.20 -15.58 7.97
C LEU A 5 -2.30 -14.39 8.31
N LEU A 6 -2.61 -13.21 7.78
CA LEU A 6 -1.91 -11.97 8.14
C LEU A 6 -2.70 -11.25 9.24
N THR A 7 -2.40 -11.55 10.49
CA THR A 7 -3.09 -10.96 11.66
C THR A 7 -2.79 -9.47 11.86
N SER A 8 -1.70 -8.99 11.27
CA SER A 8 -1.34 -7.58 11.19
C SER A 8 -2.18 -6.78 10.17
N ARG A 9 -3.00 -7.47 9.36
CA ARG A 9 -3.88 -6.88 8.35
C ARG A 9 -5.34 -7.05 8.76
N ALA A 10 -6.17 -6.10 8.37
CA ALA A 10 -7.61 -6.12 8.60
C ALA A 10 -8.37 -5.69 7.34
N LEU A 11 -9.64 -6.08 7.26
CA LEU A 11 -10.52 -5.68 6.18
C LEU A 11 -11.49 -4.60 6.64
N ILE A 12 -11.63 -3.55 5.82
CA ILE A 12 -12.73 -2.58 5.92
C ILE A 12 -13.63 -2.79 4.72
N ARG A 13 -14.92 -3.04 4.97
CA ARG A 13 -15.94 -3.14 3.93
C ARG A 13 -16.64 -1.81 3.74
N LEU A 14 -16.78 -1.42 2.46
CA LEU A 14 -17.60 -0.32 2.02
C LEU A 14 -18.77 -0.90 1.21
N SER A 15 -20.00 -0.74 1.71
CA SER A 15 -21.20 -1.29 1.06
C SER A 15 -22.21 -0.19 0.77
N PRO A 16 -22.85 -0.16 -0.41
CA PRO A 16 -23.96 0.75 -0.67
C PRO A 16 -25.18 0.33 0.18
N LEU A 17 -25.87 1.30 0.77
CA LEU A 17 -27.11 1.05 1.55
C LEU A 17 -28.37 1.11 0.68
N ASP A 18 -28.24 1.53 -0.58
CA ASP A 18 -29.26 1.43 -1.62
C ASP A 18 -28.61 1.43 -3.01
N GLU A 19 -29.39 1.08 -4.04
CA GLU A 19 -28.92 0.89 -5.42
C GLU A 19 -28.44 2.18 -6.12
N SER A 20 -28.70 3.36 -5.54
CA SER A 20 -28.27 4.63 -6.14
C SER A 20 -26.82 4.99 -5.81
N GLU A 21 -26.19 4.30 -4.85
CA GLU A 21 -24.83 4.58 -4.41
C GLU A 21 -23.78 3.77 -5.18
N ASP A 22 -22.80 4.47 -5.74
CA ASP A 22 -21.60 3.88 -6.34
C ASP A 22 -20.41 4.03 -5.37
N VAL A 23 -20.07 2.93 -4.67
CA VAL A 23 -18.93 2.86 -3.73
C VAL A 23 -17.60 3.09 -4.45
N ALA A 24 -17.45 2.58 -5.67
CA ALA A 24 -16.24 2.79 -6.46
C ALA A 24 -16.10 4.27 -6.84
N ALA A 25 -17.17 4.97 -7.22
CA ALA A 25 -17.15 6.43 -7.43
C ALA A 25 -16.78 7.20 -6.17
N PHE A 26 -17.28 6.77 -5.00
CA PHE A 26 -16.91 7.37 -3.73
C PHE A 26 -15.41 7.26 -3.47
N LEU A 27 -14.87 6.05 -3.53
CA LEU A 27 -13.48 5.80 -3.22
C LEU A 27 -12.54 6.37 -4.30
N GLN A 28 -12.97 6.37 -5.56
CA GLN A 28 -12.19 6.89 -6.70
C GLN A 28 -11.75 8.36 -6.49
N GLY A 29 -12.57 9.20 -5.87
CA GLY A 29 -12.22 10.59 -5.59
C GLY A 29 -11.32 10.79 -4.37
N LEU A 30 -10.97 9.74 -3.63
CA LEU A 30 -10.23 9.83 -2.37
C LEU A 30 -8.84 9.21 -2.44
N VAL A 31 -8.65 8.20 -3.30
CA VAL A 31 -7.45 7.37 -3.29
C VAL A 31 -6.59 7.52 -4.54
N THR A 32 -5.33 7.14 -4.43
CA THR A 32 -4.28 7.39 -5.44
C THR A 32 -4.39 6.57 -6.72
N ASN A 33 -5.07 5.43 -6.70
CA ASN A 33 -5.14 4.50 -7.83
C ASN A 33 -6.57 4.31 -8.36
N ASP A 34 -6.69 3.76 -9.56
CA ASP A 34 -7.98 3.55 -10.22
C ASP A 34 -8.71 2.34 -9.63
N VAL A 35 -9.71 2.60 -8.79
CA VAL A 35 -10.53 1.57 -8.15
C VAL A 35 -11.76 1.19 -8.98
N LYS A 36 -11.93 1.80 -10.16
CA LYS A 36 -12.93 1.40 -11.17
C LYS A 36 -12.34 0.47 -12.24
N GLY A 37 -11.02 0.30 -12.25
CA GLY A 37 -10.30 -0.60 -13.13
C GLY A 37 -10.19 -2.02 -12.57
N PRO A 38 -9.20 -2.80 -13.03
CA PRO A 38 -8.93 -4.14 -12.51
C PRO A 38 -8.60 -4.14 -11.02
N LEU A 39 -9.21 -5.09 -10.28
CA LEU A 39 -8.97 -5.31 -8.86
C LEU A 39 -8.41 -6.75 -8.63
N PRO A 40 -7.57 -6.98 -7.60
CA PRO A 40 -7.16 -6.00 -6.61
C PRO A 40 -6.13 -4.99 -7.12
N CYS A 41 -6.13 -3.78 -6.56
CA CYS A 41 -5.11 -2.76 -6.85
C CYS A 41 -4.53 -2.17 -5.56
N TYR A 42 -3.27 -1.70 -5.62
CA TYR A 42 -2.63 -1.01 -4.51
C TYR A 42 -2.98 0.48 -4.54
N ALA A 43 -3.40 1.05 -3.42
CA ALA A 43 -3.76 2.45 -3.33
C ALA A 43 -3.45 3.02 -1.94
N ALA A 44 -3.47 4.35 -1.84
CA ALA A 44 -3.35 5.05 -0.58
C ALA A 44 -4.41 6.14 -0.42
N LEU A 45 -4.72 6.45 0.84
CA LEU A 45 -5.36 7.69 1.23
C LEU A 45 -4.26 8.66 1.69
N LEU A 46 -4.21 9.85 1.08
CA LEU A 46 -3.19 10.85 1.34
C LEU A 46 -3.71 12.02 2.18
N SER A 47 -2.78 12.76 2.77
CA SER A 47 -3.06 14.08 3.31
C SER A 47 -3.35 15.08 2.19
N ALA A 48 -3.89 16.25 2.53
CA ALA A 48 -4.05 17.34 1.57
C ALA A 48 -2.70 17.76 0.94
N GLN A 49 -1.59 17.54 1.65
CA GLN A 49 -0.23 17.80 1.18
C GLN A 49 0.36 16.62 0.37
N GLY A 50 -0.41 15.58 0.06
CA GLY A 50 0.06 14.44 -0.74
C GLY A 50 1.02 13.49 0.00
N LYS A 51 1.01 13.52 1.34
CA LYS A 51 1.78 12.58 2.17
C LYS A 51 0.96 11.34 2.48
N HIS A 52 1.61 10.19 2.57
CA HIS A 52 0.99 8.93 3.00
C HIS A 52 0.30 9.08 4.36
N MET A 53 -0.91 8.54 4.46
CA MET A 53 -1.61 8.36 5.74
C MET A 53 -1.99 6.90 5.97
N PHE A 54 -2.46 6.22 4.91
CA PHE A 54 -2.80 4.80 4.88
C PHE A 54 -2.55 4.25 3.49
N ASP A 55 -2.03 3.04 3.43
CA ASP A 55 -1.89 2.21 2.24
C ASP A 55 -2.70 0.93 2.41
N PHE A 56 -3.28 0.45 1.30
CA PHE A 56 -4.14 -0.73 1.30
C PHE A 56 -4.26 -1.35 -0.08
N LEU A 57 -4.63 -2.63 -0.11
CA LEU A 57 -5.12 -3.28 -1.32
C LEU A 57 -6.63 -3.12 -1.38
N VAL A 58 -7.15 -2.71 -2.54
CA VAL A 58 -8.59 -2.60 -2.79
C VAL A 58 -9.05 -3.85 -3.52
N TRP A 59 -10.00 -4.56 -2.95
CA TRP A 59 -10.62 -5.76 -3.52
C TRP A 59 -12.07 -5.46 -3.91
N GLY A 60 -12.54 -6.07 -4.99
CA GLY A 60 -13.95 -6.02 -5.40
C GLY A 60 -14.74 -7.19 -4.83
N ASP A 61 -15.97 -6.92 -4.37
CA ASP A 61 -16.92 -7.93 -3.91
C ASP A 61 -18.34 -7.55 -4.32
N GLY A 62 -18.70 -7.85 -5.57
CA GLY A 62 -19.97 -7.41 -6.15
C GLY A 62 -20.06 -5.87 -6.22
N ALA A 63 -21.01 -5.29 -5.50
CA ALA A 63 -21.19 -3.84 -5.38
C ALA A 63 -20.35 -3.21 -4.26
N ASP A 64 -19.73 -4.05 -3.42
CA ASP A 64 -18.91 -3.63 -2.30
C ASP A 64 -17.44 -3.50 -2.71
N LEU A 65 -16.69 -2.72 -1.93
CA LEU A 65 -15.23 -2.74 -1.93
C LEU A 65 -14.71 -3.14 -0.55
N LEU A 66 -13.61 -3.90 -0.54
CA LEU A 66 -12.91 -4.35 0.65
C LEU A 66 -11.49 -3.76 0.65
N LEU A 67 -11.10 -3.11 1.75
CA LEU A 67 -9.76 -2.55 1.93
C LEU A 67 -8.95 -3.44 2.86
N ASP A 68 -7.95 -4.15 2.32
CA ASP A 68 -6.90 -4.82 3.09
C ASP A 68 -5.91 -3.75 3.57
N CYS A 69 -5.98 -3.40 4.85
CA CYS A 69 -5.21 -2.33 5.49
C CYS A 69 -4.50 -2.81 6.77
N GLU A 70 -3.63 -1.99 7.34
CA GLU A 70 -2.97 -2.28 8.61
C GLU A 70 -3.97 -2.34 9.78
N ALA A 71 -4.03 -3.48 10.47
CA ALA A 71 -5.04 -3.76 11.50
C ALA A 71 -5.01 -2.75 12.65
N ALA A 72 -3.82 -2.29 13.05
CA ALA A 72 -3.62 -1.31 14.12
C ALA A 72 -4.23 0.07 13.81
N HIS A 73 -4.51 0.36 12.55
CA HIS A 73 -5.00 1.66 12.09
C HIS A 73 -6.34 1.59 11.34
N ALA A 74 -6.96 0.41 11.30
CA ALA A 74 -8.23 0.18 10.59
C ALA A 74 -9.36 1.10 11.10
N ASP A 75 -9.52 1.25 12.43
CA ASP A 75 -10.58 2.10 12.99
C ASP A 75 -10.37 3.59 12.69
N GLU A 76 -9.11 4.03 12.62
CA GLU A 76 -8.80 5.40 12.20
C GLU A 76 -9.15 5.61 10.71
N LEU A 77 -8.85 4.63 9.86
CA LEU A 77 -9.21 4.66 8.44
C LEU A 77 -10.74 4.67 8.25
N VAL A 78 -11.49 3.83 8.98
CA VAL A 78 -12.97 3.85 8.99
C VAL A 78 -13.49 5.24 9.36
N LYS A 79 -12.97 5.84 10.43
CA LYS A 79 -13.39 7.17 10.88
C LYS A 79 -13.13 8.23 9.80
N ARG A 80 -11.97 8.19 9.14
CA ARG A 80 -11.62 9.14 8.07
C ARG A 80 -12.49 8.98 6.84
N LEU A 81 -12.66 7.77 6.33
CA LEU A 81 -13.55 7.51 5.19
C LEU A 81 -15.00 7.91 5.52
N SER A 82 -15.44 7.68 6.76
CA SER A 82 -16.77 8.12 7.23
C SER A 82 -16.95 9.64 7.21
N MET A 83 -15.90 10.42 7.51
CA MET A 83 -15.95 11.88 7.36
C MET A 83 -16.10 12.31 5.89
N TYR A 84 -15.38 11.65 4.97
CA TYR A 84 -15.47 11.94 3.53
C TYR A 84 -16.80 11.50 2.91
N ARG A 85 -17.47 10.49 3.49
CA ARG A 85 -18.76 10.00 3.02
C ARG A 85 -19.86 11.06 3.04
N LEU A 86 -19.79 12.03 3.96
CA LEU A 86 -20.80 13.07 4.13
C LEU A 86 -22.22 12.46 4.21
N ARG A 87 -23.12 12.83 3.29
CA ARG A 87 -24.51 12.35 3.26
C ARG A 87 -24.72 11.08 2.43
N ARG A 88 -23.67 10.57 1.78
CA ARG A 88 -23.78 9.39 0.93
C ARG A 88 -24.18 8.18 1.75
N ARG A 89 -25.08 7.35 1.24
CA ARG A 89 -25.63 6.19 1.94
C ARG A 89 -24.74 4.96 1.77
N ILE A 90 -23.53 5.03 2.31
CA ILE A 90 -22.53 3.95 2.27
C ILE A 90 -22.22 3.48 3.70
N ALA A 91 -22.33 2.19 3.97
CA ALA A 91 -21.80 1.61 5.21
C ALA A 91 -20.28 1.49 5.09
N ILE A 92 -19.55 1.86 6.14
CA ILE A 92 -18.08 1.75 6.21
C ILE A 92 -17.76 1.18 7.59
N ALA A 93 -17.26 -0.05 7.64
CA ALA A 93 -16.96 -0.74 8.89
C ALA A 93 -15.88 -1.80 8.68
N ARG A 94 -15.26 -2.24 9.78
CA ARG A 94 -14.41 -3.43 9.76
C ARG A 94 -15.24 -4.66 9.40
N ASP A 95 -14.68 -5.55 8.59
CA ASP A 95 -15.24 -6.86 8.29
C ASP A 95 -14.45 -7.92 9.05
N GLU A 96 -15.02 -8.39 10.16
CA GLU A 96 -14.42 -9.42 11.02
C GLU A 96 -14.78 -10.84 10.56
N ALA A 97 -15.63 -10.99 9.52
CA ALA A 97 -15.98 -12.29 8.97
C ALA A 97 -14.92 -12.81 7.99
N LEU A 98 -14.03 -11.93 7.53
CA LEU A 98 -12.95 -12.23 6.59
C LEU A 98 -11.59 -11.87 7.16
N GLY A 99 -10.57 -12.65 6.81
CA GLY A 99 -9.16 -12.40 7.07
C GLY A 99 -8.38 -12.29 5.77
N VAL A 100 -7.25 -11.59 5.84
CA VAL A 100 -6.29 -11.48 4.74
C VAL A 100 -5.30 -12.62 4.87
N HIS A 101 -5.07 -13.33 3.77
CA HIS A 101 -4.09 -14.39 3.73
C HIS A 101 -3.06 -14.20 2.64
N TRP A 102 -1.93 -14.89 2.81
CA TRP A 102 -0.78 -14.82 1.92
C TRP A 102 -0.06 -16.17 1.79
N SER A 103 0.53 -16.39 0.61
CA SER A 103 1.45 -17.50 0.35
C SER A 103 2.38 -17.19 -0.83
N LEU A 104 3.57 -17.81 -0.83
CA LEU A 104 4.50 -17.71 -1.97
C LEU A 104 4.01 -18.49 -3.20
N VAL A 105 3.34 -19.62 -2.96
CA VAL A 105 2.89 -20.54 -3.99
C VAL A 105 1.41 -20.29 -4.28
N PRO A 106 1.00 -20.15 -5.55
CA PRO A 106 -0.42 -19.93 -5.88
C PRO A 106 -1.29 -21.10 -5.42
N HIS A 107 -2.49 -20.81 -4.95
CA HIS A 107 -3.51 -21.83 -4.68
C HIS A 107 -4.94 -21.25 -4.71
N GLY A 108 -5.90 -22.06 -5.14
CA GLY A 108 -7.32 -21.72 -5.09
C GLY A 108 -7.64 -20.39 -5.77
N SER A 109 -8.27 -19.48 -5.02
CA SER A 109 -8.64 -18.13 -5.44
C SER A 109 -7.56 -17.08 -5.19
N ALA A 110 -6.34 -17.48 -4.87
CA ALA A 110 -5.26 -16.53 -4.59
C ALA A 110 -4.82 -15.81 -5.87
N LEU A 111 -4.71 -14.49 -5.78
CA LEU A 111 -4.28 -13.61 -6.86
C LEU A 111 -2.86 -13.11 -6.56
N PRO A 112 -2.02 -12.85 -7.57
CA PRO A 112 -0.73 -12.20 -7.35
C PRO A 112 -0.89 -10.87 -6.61
N ASP A 113 0.03 -10.55 -5.69
CA ASP A 113 0.06 -9.25 -5.03
C ASP A 113 0.23 -8.13 -6.09
N PRO A 114 -0.66 -7.14 -6.15
CA PRO A 114 -0.67 -6.16 -7.24
C PRO A 114 0.51 -5.18 -7.19
N ARG A 115 1.27 -5.15 -6.09
CA ARG A 115 2.45 -4.29 -5.96
C ARG A 115 3.65 -4.85 -6.72
N LEU A 116 3.90 -6.14 -6.54
CA LEU A 116 5.03 -6.85 -7.12
C LEU A 116 4.76 -8.35 -7.09
N ALA A 117 4.79 -9.02 -8.25
CA ALA A 117 4.49 -10.45 -8.34
C ALA A 117 5.38 -11.33 -7.43
N ALA A 118 6.64 -10.91 -7.20
CA ALA A 118 7.56 -11.60 -6.30
C ALA A 118 7.12 -11.59 -4.82
N LEU A 119 6.21 -10.70 -4.42
CA LEU A 119 5.61 -10.74 -3.08
C LEU A 119 4.74 -11.97 -2.88
N GLY A 120 4.35 -12.70 -3.94
CA GLY A 120 3.53 -13.90 -3.85
C GLY A 120 2.05 -13.61 -4.10
N HIS A 121 1.19 -14.37 -3.45
CA HIS A 121 -0.24 -14.40 -3.71
C HIS A 121 -1.05 -14.05 -2.46
N ARG A 122 -2.15 -13.32 -2.65
CA ARG A 122 -3.08 -12.86 -1.62
C ARG A 122 -4.48 -13.42 -1.87
N TRP A 123 -5.25 -13.66 -0.82
CA TRP A 123 -6.69 -13.91 -0.90
C TRP A 123 -7.40 -13.48 0.38
N LEU A 124 -8.72 -13.34 0.27
CA LEU A 124 -9.60 -13.09 1.41
C LEU A 124 -10.33 -14.40 1.75
N GLY A 125 -10.35 -14.78 3.01
CA GLY A 125 -10.92 -16.05 3.47
C GLY A 125 -11.41 -15.97 4.91
N ALA A 126 -11.81 -17.09 5.51
CA ALA A 126 -12.17 -17.11 6.93
C ALA A 126 -10.95 -16.73 7.79
N PRO A 127 -11.08 -15.87 8.81
CA PRO A 127 -9.96 -15.36 9.63
C PRO A 127 -9.46 -16.42 10.63
N GLN A 128 -8.97 -17.54 10.10
CA GLN A 128 -8.57 -18.71 10.85
C GLN A 128 -7.25 -19.26 10.32
N GLY A 129 -6.48 -19.88 11.20
CA GLY A 129 -5.19 -20.50 10.86
C GLY A 129 -4.01 -19.84 11.57
N GLU A 130 -2.82 -20.35 11.28
CA GLU A 130 -1.57 -19.83 11.85
C GLU A 130 -1.16 -18.51 11.20
N SER A 131 -0.64 -17.59 12.01
CA SER A 131 -0.17 -16.28 11.57
C SER A 131 1.10 -16.41 10.73
N ALA A 132 1.10 -15.75 9.58
CA ALA A 132 2.24 -15.61 8.68
C ALA A 132 2.94 -14.25 8.79
N ASP A 133 2.59 -13.40 9.77
CA ASP A 133 3.06 -12.00 9.84
C ASP A 133 4.58 -11.85 9.85
N SER A 134 5.30 -12.70 10.60
CA SER A 134 6.76 -12.66 10.68
C SER A 134 7.40 -13.07 9.36
N THR A 135 6.89 -14.13 8.73
CA THR A 135 7.36 -14.60 7.42
C THR A 135 7.03 -13.59 6.32
N TRP A 136 5.84 -12.99 6.35
CA TRP A 136 5.43 -11.92 5.45
C TRP A 136 6.35 -10.71 5.56
N THR A 137 6.62 -10.25 6.78
CA THR A 137 7.52 -9.11 7.04
C THR A 137 8.94 -9.39 6.57
N ALA A 138 9.50 -10.55 6.89
CA ALA A 138 10.82 -10.93 6.42
C ALA A 138 10.89 -11.00 4.89
N HIS A 139 9.87 -11.60 4.24
CA HIS A 139 9.82 -11.75 2.79
C HIS A 139 9.73 -10.40 2.07
N ARG A 140 8.76 -9.54 2.42
CA ARG A 140 8.58 -8.23 1.76
C ARG A 140 9.80 -7.33 1.93
N LEU A 141 10.43 -7.34 3.12
CA LEU A 141 11.63 -6.53 3.38
C LEU A 141 12.85 -7.08 2.63
N SER A 142 12.97 -8.40 2.45
CA SER A 142 14.02 -8.99 1.60
C SER A 142 13.90 -8.55 0.14
N LEU A 143 12.69 -8.20 -0.30
CA LEU A 143 12.40 -7.65 -1.63
C LEU A 143 12.48 -6.12 -1.68
N GLY A 144 12.76 -5.45 -0.56
CA GLY A 144 12.83 -4.00 -0.49
C GLY A 144 11.48 -3.29 -0.41
N VAL A 145 10.37 -3.99 -0.14
CA VAL A 145 9.01 -3.45 -0.20
C VAL A 145 8.52 -3.01 1.19
N PRO A 146 8.35 -1.70 1.42
CA PRO A 146 7.79 -1.22 2.68
C PRO A 146 6.25 -1.29 2.70
N GLU A 147 5.66 -1.40 3.88
CA GLU A 147 4.21 -1.52 4.11
C GLU A 147 3.81 -0.86 5.44
N GLY A 148 2.67 -0.18 5.47
CA GLY A 148 2.09 0.35 6.70
C GLY A 148 2.72 1.63 7.22
N ARG A 149 2.12 2.17 8.29
CA ARG A 149 2.42 3.52 8.78
C ARG A 149 3.83 3.68 9.33
N ALA A 150 4.35 2.66 10.02
CA ALA A 150 5.70 2.72 10.60
C ALA A 150 6.80 2.87 9.53
N GLU A 151 6.51 2.44 8.29
CA GLU A 151 7.48 2.38 7.21
C GLU A 151 7.27 3.47 6.16
N LEU A 152 6.05 3.99 6.03
CA LEU A 152 5.64 4.93 4.98
C LEU A 152 5.20 6.31 5.50
N GLY A 153 4.93 6.43 6.81
CA GLY A 153 4.22 7.56 7.40
C GLY A 153 4.90 8.92 7.17
N ASP A 154 4.09 9.94 6.89
CA ASP A 154 4.50 11.34 6.71
C ASP A 154 5.45 11.61 5.51
N ILE A 155 5.60 10.66 4.58
CA ILE A 155 6.39 10.79 3.35
C ILE A 155 5.49 11.11 2.14
N LEU A 156 6.00 11.90 1.19
CA LEU A 156 5.30 12.18 -0.06
C LEU A 156 5.10 10.89 -0.87
N TRP A 157 3.89 10.68 -1.39
CA TRP A 157 3.51 9.39 -1.96
C TRP A 157 4.45 8.83 -3.05
N LEU A 158 5.02 9.68 -3.91
CA LEU A 158 5.95 9.19 -4.93
C LEU A 158 7.33 8.84 -4.40
N GLU A 159 7.74 9.38 -3.23
CA GLU A 159 8.99 9.00 -2.55
C GLU A 159 8.87 7.62 -1.86
N THR A 160 7.66 7.09 -1.69
CA THR A 160 7.44 5.73 -1.16
C THR A 160 7.52 4.64 -2.22
N ASN A 161 8.04 4.96 -3.42
CA ASN A 161 8.09 4.09 -4.59
C ASN A 161 6.72 3.67 -5.14
N ALA A 162 5.69 4.50 -4.93
CA ALA A 162 4.33 4.18 -5.35
C ALA A 162 4.16 4.02 -6.86
N VAL A 163 5.02 4.63 -7.70
CA VAL A 163 4.98 4.40 -9.15
C VAL A 163 5.42 2.98 -9.45
N GLU A 164 6.58 2.59 -8.91
CA GLU A 164 7.21 1.30 -9.19
C GLU A 164 6.43 0.12 -8.57
N LEU A 165 5.64 0.37 -7.53
CA LEU A 165 4.76 -0.61 -6.88
C LEU A 165 3.29 -0.51 -7.31
N ASN A 166 3.01 0.10 -8.47
CA ASN A 166 1.67 0.19 -9.06
C ASN A 166 0.61 0.83 -8.12
N GLY A 167 1.02 1.76 -7.26
CA GLY A 167 0.20 2.41 -6.22
C GLY A 167 -0.47 3.72 -6.63
N VAL A 168 -0.34 4.15 -7.88
CA VAL A 168 -0.89 5.42 -8.37
C VAL A 168 -1.30 5.30 -9.83
N SER A 169 -2.46 5.88 -10.17
CA SER A 169 -2.87 6.08 -11.56
C SER A 169 -2.73 7.56 -11.92
N PHE A 170 -2.03 7.84 -13.02
CA PHE A 170 -1.88 9.20 -13.57
C PHE A 170 -2.94 9.53 -14.62
N THR A 171 -3.77 8.55 -15.01
CA THR A 171 -4.82 8.69 -16.03
C THR A 171 -6.22 8.80 -15.42
N LYS A 172 -6.38 8.56 -14.11
CA LYS A 172 -7.65 8.74 -13.41
C LYS A 172 -7.94 10.22 -13.10
N GLY A 173 -9.19 10.49 -12.73
CA GLY A 173 -9.65 11.80 -12.26
C GLY A 173 -9.02 12.24 -10.93
N CYS A 174 -9.39 13.43 -10.47
CA CYS A 174 -8.81 14.04 -9.28
C CYS A 174 -9.06 13.23 -8.00
N TYR A 175 -8.09 13.26 -7.09
CA TYR A 175 -8.20 12.69 -5.75
C TYR A 175 -7.50 13.57 -4.70
N VAL A 176 -7.79 13.32 -3.42
CA VAL A 176 -7.23 14.10 -2.30
C VAL A 176 -5.70 14.01 -2.27
N GLY A 177 -5.02 15.15 -2.24
CA GLY A 177 -3.55 15.21 -2.19
C GLY A 177 -2.85 15.01 -3.55
N GLN A 178 -3.60 14.94 -4.66
CA GLN A 178 -3.04 14.73 -5.99
C GLN A 178 -2.08 15.85 -6.44
N GLU A 179 -2.26 17.10 -6.00
CA GLU A 179 -1.49 18.25 -6.52
C GLU A 179 0.03 18.04 -6.45
N ASN A 180 0.53 17.59 -5.30
CA ASN A 180 1.96 17.31 -5.13
C ASN A 180 2.39 16.07 -5.93
N THR A 181 1.59 15.01 -5.94
CA THR A 181 1.84 13.80 -6.73
C THR A 181 1.96 14.12 -8.23
N ALA A 182 1.02 14.88 -8.78
CA ALA A 182 1.04 15.32 -10.17
C ALA A 182 2.23 16.25 -10.44
N ARG A 183 2.50 17.21 -9.56
CA ARG A 183 3.65 18.12 -9.72
C ARG A 183 4.98 17.36 -9.77
N MET A 184 5.15 16.35 -8.92
CA MET A 184 6.35 15.52 -8.94
C MET A 184 6.46 14.70 -10.23
N ASN A 185 5.36 14.07 -10.67
CA ASN A 185 5.36 13.32 -11.93
C ASN A 185 5.74 14.18 -13.16
N TRP A 186 5.23 15.41 -13.24
CA TRP A 186 5.36 16.25 -14.45
C TRP A 186 6.49 17.28 -14.42
N ARG A 187 6.94 17.71 -13.23
CA ARG A 187 7.84 18.88 -13.10
C ARG A 187 8.99 18.70 -12.12
N GLN A 188 8.82 17.89 -11.07
CA GLN A 188 9.84 17.71 -10.03
C GLN A 188 10.22 16.25 -9.91
N LYS A 189 11.35 15.86 -10.50
CA LYS A 189 11.90 14.50 -10.36
C LYS A 189 11.91 14.10 -8.88
N VAL A 190 11.41 12.90 -8.58
CA VAL A 190 11.52 12.27 -7.26
C VAL A 190 13.00 12.27 -6.85
N ASN A 191 13.34 13.00 -5.80
CA ASN A 191 14.74 13.20 -5.37
C ASN A 191 15.09 12.45 -4.08
N ARG A 192 14.10 11.82 -3.44
CA ARG A 192 14.29 10.93 -2.30
C ARG A 192 13.41 9.70 -2.44
N ARG A 193 13.86 8.58 -1.85
CA ARG A 193 13.16 7.30 -1.88
C ARG A 193 13.33 6.53 -0.58
N LEU A 194 12.31 5.73 -0.24
CA LEU A 194 12.42 4.70 0.79
C LEU A 194 13.22 3.51 0.26
N VAL A 195 14.21 3.07 1.03
CA VAL A 195 15.07 1.92 0.69
C VAL A 195 15.23 1.03 1.91
N VAL A 196 15.08 -0.28 1.72
CA VAL A 196 15.46 -1.26 2.74
C VAL A 196 16.96 -1.48 2.64
N VAL A 197 17.67 -1.28 3.75
CA VAL A 197 19.14 -1.38 3.84
C VAL A 197 19.55 -2.35 4.95
N PRO A 198 20.76 -2.94 4.90
CA PRO A 198 21.33 -3.61 6.06
C PRO A 198 21.39 -2.66 7.26
N LEU A 199 20.97 -3.11 8.44
CA LEU A 199 20.93 -2.29 9.66
C LEU A 199 22.31 -1.70 10.00
N ALA A 200 23.39 -2.45 9.74
CA ALA A 200 24.76 -1.99 9.95
C ALA A 200 25.18 -0.83 9.05
N ALA A 201 24.47 -0.60 7.94
CA ALA A 201 24.71 0.49 6.99
C ALA A 201 23.72 1.66 7.15
N SER A 202 22.72 1.53 8.02
CA SER A 202 21.68 2.55 8.24
C SER A 202 22.20 3.73 9.05
N ASP A 203 21.83 4.94 8.63
CA ASP A 203 22.07 6.19 9.36
C ASP A 203 20.83 6.53 10.19
N GLU A 204 20.99 6.64 11.51
CA GLU A 204 19.89 6.96 12.43
C GLU A 204 19.17 8.27 12.08
N ALA A 205 19.87 9.25 11.50
CA ALA A 205 19.25 10.51 11.10
C ALA A 205 18.31 10.37 9.88
N ARG A 206 18.37 9.25 9.16
CA ARG A 206 17.61 8.99 7.92
C ARG A 206 16.69 7.77 8.05
N ARG A 207 16.86 6.99 9.12
CA ARG A 207 16.11 5.78 9.40
C ARG A 207 14.69 6.11 9.85
N LEU A 208 13.72 5.47 9.22
CA LEU A 208 12.32 5.49 9.67
C LEU A 208 12.08 4.40 10.72
N THR A 209 12.54 3.18 10.42
CA THR A 209 12.36 2.03 11.31
C THR A 209 13.49 1.02 11.17
N ALA A 210 13.67 0.19 12.21
CA ALA A 210 14.68 -0.86 12.27
C ALA A 210 14.02 -2.21 12.56
N TYR A 211 14.60 -3.26 11.99
CA TYR A 211 14.27 -4.66 12.23
C TYR A 211 15.53 -5.41 12.68
N PRO A 212 15.94 -5.30 13.97
CA PRO A 212 17.16 -5.92 14.47
C PRO A 212 17.24 -7.43 14.23
N GLU A 213 16.14 -8.15 14.42
CA GLU A 213 16.05 -9.60 14.20
C GLU A 213 16.27 -10.01 12.74
N LEU A 214 16.04 -9.10 11.79
CA LEU A 214 16.29 -9.31 10.37
C LEU A 214 17.62 -8.70 9.92
N GLY A 215 18.29 -7.92 10.76
CA GLY A 215 19.46 -7.14 10.39
C GLY A 215 19.16 -6.08 9.32
N LEU A 216 17.92 -5.57 9.26
CA LEU A 216 17.47 -4.61 8.26
C LEU A 216 16.97 -3.30 8.88
N ALA A 217 16.93 -2.24 8.08
CA ALA A 217 16.32 -0.96 8.39
C ALA A 217 15.67 -0.38 7.13
N ILE A 218 14.78 0.59 7.31
CA ILE A 218 14.21 1.38 6.22
C ILE A 218 14.68 2.81 6.37
N ASP A 219 15.41 3.30 5.37
CA ASP A 219 15.93 4.66 5.34
C ASP A 219 15.24 5.46 4.23
N HIS A 220 15.03 6.75 4.49
CA HIS A 220 14.56 7.70 3.48
C HIS A 220 15.75 8.48 2.92
N LEU A 221 16.27 8.05 1.78
CA LEU A 221 17.55 8.51 1.22
C LEU A 221 17.36 9.38 -0.01
N ARG A 222 18.33 10.24 -0.31
CA ARG A 222 18.34 11.00 -1.56
C ARG A 222 18.74 10.09 -2.72
N VAL A 223 18.08 10.23 -3.86
CA VAL A 223 18.37 9.45 -5.08
C VAL A 223 19.84 9.58 -5.50
N GLU A 224 20.43 10.77 -5.37
CA GLU A 224 21.85 11.03 -5.69
C GLU A 224 22.85 10.25 -4.81
N SER A 225 22.41 9.74 -3.66
CA SER A 225 23.24 8.98 -2.72
C SER A 225 23.05 7.47 -2.85
N LEU A 226 22.15 7.00 -3.71
CA LEU A 226 21.87 5.58 -3.90
C LEU A 226 22.80 5.00 -4.96
N ASP A 227 23.33 3.81 -4.69
CA ASP A 227 23.95 2.96 -5.71
C ASP A 227 22.86 2.09 -6.36
N PRO A 228 22.51 2.30 -7.65
CA PRO A 228 21.49 1.50 -8.32
C PRO A 228 21.79 0.00 -8.33
N ALA A 229 23.06 -0.41 -8.29
CA ALA A 229 23.43 -1.83 -8.27
C ALA A 229 23.01 -2.52 -6.96
N SER A 230 22.94 -1.75 -5.86
CA SER A 230 22.53 -2.24 -4.54
C SER A 230 21.00 -2.37 -4.38
N LEU A 231 20.21 -1.79 -5.29
CA LEU A 231 18.76 -1.78 -5.20
C LEU A 231 18.13 -3.04 -5.85
N PRO A 232 16.94 -3.47 -5.37
CA PRO A 232 16.11 -4.45 -6.08
C PRO A 232 15.79 -4.00 -7.50
N GLU A 233 15.72 -4.94 -8.44
CA GLU A 233 15.49 -4.65 -9.86
C GLU A 233 14.29 -3.75 -10.12
N TRP A 234 13.16 -4.02 -9.45
CA TRP A 234 11.93 -3.24 -9.58
C TRP A 234 12.11 -1.77 -9.16
N GLN A 235 13.03 -1.48 -8.25
CA GLN A 235 13.26 -0.13 -7.72
C GLN A 235 14.28 0.65 -8.56
N ARG A 236 15.19 -0.04 -9.27
CA ARG A 236 16.25 0.59 -10.09
C ARG A 236 15.68 1.55 -11.13
N ALA A 237 14.57 1.18 -11.75
CA ALA A 237 13.90 2.00 -12.75
C ALA A 237 13.58 3.43 -12.23
N GLY A 238 13.30 3.55 -10.93
CA GLY A 238 12.96 4.82 -10.30
C GLY A 238 14.15 5.73 -9.94
N VAL A 239 15.38 5.22 -9.94
CA VAL A 239 16.59 5.99 -9.57
C VAL A 239 17.49 6.33 -10.75
N LEU A 240 17.38 5.58 -11.84
CA LEU A 240 18.15 5.86 -13.05
C LEU A 240 17.71 7.20 -13.69
N PRO A 241 18.60 7.91 -14.38
CA PRO A 241 18.19 8.99 -15.28
C PRO A 241 17.20 8.45 -16.31
N ALA A 242 16.18 9.23 -16.67
CA ALA A 242 15.39 8.89 -17.85
C ALA A 242 16.36 8.88 -19.05
N GLU A 243 16.35 7.80 -19.84
CA GLU A 243 17.05 7.80 -21.12
C GLU A 243 16.45 8.92 -21.98
N ASN A 244 17.32 9.85 -22.43
CA ASN A 244 16.93 10.97 -23.29
C ASN A 244 16.55 10.48 -24.69
#